data_AF-A0A0D2LGI1-F1
#
_entry.id   AF-A0A0D2LGI1-F1
#
_cell.length_a   1.000
_cell.length_b   1.000
_cell.length_c   1.000
_cell.angle_alpha   90.00
_cell.angle_beta   90.00
_cell.angle_gamma   90.00
#
_symmetry.space_group_name_H-M   'P 1'
#
loop_
_entity.id
_entity.type
_entity.pdbx_description
1 polymer ?
#
loop_
_entity_poly.entity_id
_entity_poly.type
_entity_poly.pdbx_seq_one_letter_code
_entity_poly.pdbx_strand_id
1 'polypeptide(L)'
;TDPLVHHGRHFGRSIHALCNMHALINNGIIRIGERAEDPEDDFTPQEQREHRVFCALLKSIPGLEEKLMGANSEEDIQSIAAMLQKGASSARSDDTKSLKSAIIDWIVSPGEPLMPPISRNAKTGRGFHHEVTGALLCPAGLDWTDAEIRDKLRTGELSVPGDQWPLFLFNSYAYDDTDPSKGLLKSSILVKTFKHIFTSPSSVEREAKATRSGNARIHGMTGVTRGSIAYAATQARFALSSSGVFNRNDTITDSERFYNSILEYLEDPDEADDVNTLMAWWNRQVFPNYVPNSRPVSKNSALARIKAKR
;
A
#
# COMPACT_ATOMS: atom_id res chain seq x y z
N THR A 1 -9.30 -14.30 -17.00
CA THR A 1 -9.12 -14.66 -15.58
C THR A 1 -10.49 -14.73 -14.96
N ASP A 2 -10.73 -15.70 -14.08
CA ASP A 2 -11.98 -15.78 -13.31
C ASP A 2 -12.30 -14.43 -12.63
N PRO A 3 -13.57 -13.95 -12.65
CA PRO A 3 -13.95 -12.67 -12.04
C PRO A 3 -13.55 -12.53 -10.57
N LEU A 4 -13.72 -13.58 -9.75
CA LEU A 4 -13.36 -13.52 -8.32
C LEU A 4 -11.85 -13.42 -8.14
N VAL A 5 -11.07 -14.13 -8.96
CA VAL A 5 -9.61 -13.97 -8.98
C VAL A 5 -9.24 -12.53 -9.39
N HIS A 6 -9.95 -11.95 -10.36
CA HIS A 6 -9.72 -10.57 -10.78
C HIS A 6 -10.05 -9.56 -9.66
N HIS A 7 -11.18 -9.70 -8.98
CA HIS A 7 -11.54 -8.83 -7.87
C HIS A 7 -10.61 -9.02 -6.66
N GLY A 8 -10.20 -10.25 -6.36
CA GLY A 8 -9.22 -10.54 -5.31
C GLY A 8 -7.89 -9.82 -5.52
N ARG A 9 -7.45 -9.66 -6.79
CA ARG A 9 -6.27 -8.85 -7.12
C ARG A 9 -6.43 -7.38 -6.73
N HIS A 10 -7.61 -6.80 -6.95
CA HIS A 10 -7.87 -5.40 -6.59
C HIS A 10 -7.99 -5.21 -5.09
N PHE A 11 -8.77 -6.08 -4.44
CA PHE A 11 -8.98 -6.09 -3.00
C PHE A 11 -7.65 -6.15 -2.26
N GLY A 12 -6.77 -7.10 -2.64
CA GLY A 12 -5.46 -7.26 -2.02
C GLY A 12 -4.53 -6.06 -2.20
N ARG A 13 -4.69 -5.29 -3.28
CA ARG A 13 -3.87 -4.08 -3.51
C ARG A 13 -4.42 -2.85 -2.81
N SER A 14 -5.74 -2.71 -2.74
CA SER A 14 -6.39 -1.41 -2.48
C SER A 14 -7.22 -1.38 -1.21
N ILE A 15 -7.61 -2.52 -0.66
CA ILE A 15 -8.45 -2.58 0.54
C ILE A 15 -7.63 -3.19 1.66
N HIS A 16 -7.29 -4.48 1.55
CA HIS A 16 -6.55 -5.16 2.60
C HIS A 16 -5.66 -6.27 2.03
N ALA A 17 -4.34 -6.14 2.22
CA ALA A 17 -3.35 -6.97 1.54
C ALA A 17 -3.03 -8.30 2.25
N LEU A 18 -3.19 -8.34 3.57
CA LEU A 18 -2.68 -9.41 4.43
C LEU A 18 -3.78 -10.13 5.22
N CYS A 19 -5.01 -10.22 4.70
CA CYS A 19 -6.06 -11.01 5.34
C CYS A 19 -5.92 -12.51 5.06
N ASN A 20 -6.49 -13.33 5.94
CA ASN A 20 -6.92 -14.68 5.62
C ASN A 20 -8.34 -14.60 5.06
N MET A 21 -8.50 -14.77 3.75
CA MET A 21 -9.80 -14.59 3.08
C MET A 21 -10.87 -15.57 3.57
N HIS A 22 -10.48 -16.79 3.98
CA HIS A 22 -11.43 -17.77 4.52
C HIS A 22 -11.97 -17.30 5.88
N ALA A 23 -11.08 -16.89 6.79
CA ALA A 23 -11.49 -16.35 8.09
C ALA A 23 -12.34 -15.10 7.94
N LEU A 24 -11.91 -14.16 7.10
CA LEU A 24 -12.62 -12.91 6.83
C LEU A 24 -14.06 -13.13 6.36
N ILE A 25 -14.26 -14.07 5.42
CA ILE A 25 -15.59 -14.36 4.87
C ILE A 25 -16.44 -15.13 5.88
N ASN A 26 -15.90 -16.15 6.54
CA ASN A 26 -16.65 -16.94 7.53
C ASN A 26 -17.09 -16.07 8.72
N ASN A 27 -16.16 -15.31 9.30
CA ASN A 27 -16.45 -14.39 10.40
C ASN A 27 -17.44 -13.30 9.94
N GLY A 28 -17.28 -12.81 8.71
CA GLY A 28 -18.19 -11.84 8.10
C GLY A 28 -19.63 -12.35 7.97
N ILE A 29 -19.82 -13.57 7.46
CA ILE A 29 -21.13 -14.23 7.32
C ILE A 29 -21.78 -14.42 8.70
N ILE A 30 -21.02 -14.92 9.69
CA ILE A 30 -21.51 -15.08 11.07
C ILE A 30 -21.93 -13.71 11.63
N ARG A 31 -21.16 -12.66 11.37
CA ARG A 31 -21.44 -11.30 11.85
C ARG A 31 -22.72 -10.71 11.26
N ILE A 32 -23.01 -10.92 9.97
CA ILE A 32 -24.22 -10.39 9.33
C ILE A 32 -25.45 -11.30 9.46
N GLY A 33 -25.26 -12.56 9.88
CA GLY A 33 -26.33 -13.52 10.08
C GLY A 33 -26.64 -13.73 11.56
N GLU A 34 -25.84 -14.58 12.22
CA GLU A 34 -26.08 -15.03 13.60
C GLU A 34 -25.90 -13.89 14.63
N ARG A 35 -24.99 -12.96 14.37
CA ARG A 35 -24.61 -11.88 15.29
C ARG A 35 -24.97 -10.50 14.76
N ALA A 36 -26.02 -10.41 13.94
CA ALA A 36 -26.43 -9.16 13.31
C ALA A 36 -27.03 -8.14 14.30
N GLU A 37 -27.66 -8.64 15.37
CA GLU A 37 -28.31 -7.82 16.40
C GLU A 37 -27.36 -7.43 17.53
N ASP A 38 -26.20 -8.08 17.63
CA ASP A 38 -25.20 -7.79 18.67
C ASP A 38 -24.64 -6.35 18.49
N PRO A 39 -24.71 -5.49 19.53
CA PRO A 39 -24.10 -4.16 19.53
C PRO A 39 -22.63 -4.17 19.11
N GLU A 40 -22.16 -3.09 18.46
CA GLU A 40 -20.75 -2.99 18.03
C GLU A 40 -19.76 -3.05 19.20
N ASP A 41 -20.15 -2.55 20.38
CA ASP A 41 -19.35 -2.55 21.61
C ASP A 41 -19.11 -3.95 22.20
N ASP A 42 -19.88 -4.97 21.77
CA ASP A 42 -19.70 -6.36 22.21
C ASP A 42 -18.53 -7.06 21.49
N PHE A 43 -17.88 -6.37 20.54
CA PHE A 43 -16.80 -6.89 19.72
C PHE A 43 -15.49 -6.21 20.07
N THR A 44 -14.42 -7.00 20.03
CA THR A 44 -13.07 -6.46 20.17
C THR A 44 -12.76 -5.48 19.02
N PRO A 45 -11.84 -4.52 19.22
CA PRO A 45 -11.41 -3.62 18.14
C PRO A 45 -10.92 -4.35 16.88
N GLN A 46 -10.32 -5.55 17.07
CA GLN A 46 -9.87 -6.39 15.98
C GLN A 46 -11.04 -7.00 15.18
N GLU A 47 -12.08 -7.49 15.85
CA GLU A 47 -13.28 -8.00 15.19
C GLU A 47 -14.04 -6.88 14.45
N GLN A 48 -14.15 -5.69 15.05
CA GLN A 48 -14.73 -4.52 14.39
C GLN A 48 -13.95 -4.13 13.12
N ARG A 49 -12.61 -4.15 13.18
CA ARG A 49 -11.74 -3.91 12.02
C ARG A 49 -11.91 -4.98 10.95
N GLU A 50 -11.93 -6.26 11.33
CA GLU A 50 -12.17 -7.38 10.40
C GLU A 50 -13.53 -7.23 9.71
N HIS A 51 -14.58 -6.90 10.46
CA HIS A 51 -15.91 -6.66 9.91
C HIS A 51 -15.93 -5.47 8.92
N ARG A 52 -15.28 -4.35 9.24
CA ARG A 52 -15.13 -3.21 8.31
C ARG A 52 -14.45 -3.63 7.00
N VAL A 53 -13.42 -4.49 7.07
CA VAL A 53 -12.73 -5.03 5.89
C VAL A 53 -13.67 -5.96 5.09
N PHE A 54 -14.47 -6.79 5.76
CA PHE A 54 -15.48 -7.63 5.11
C PHE A 54 -16.56 -6.79 4.40
N CYS A 55 -17.09 -5.76 5.04
CA CYS A 55 -18.03 -4.83 4.40
C CYS A 55 -17.41 -4.13 3.18
N ALA A 56 -16.13 -3.76 3.25
CA ALA A 56 -15.41 -3.19 2.12
C ALA A 56 -15.23 -4.21 0.97
N LEU A 57 -15.01 -5.49 1.29
CA LEU A 57 -14.97 -6.57 0.30
C LEU A 57 -16.31 -6.67 -0.44
N LEU A 58 -17.43 -6.78 0.28
CA LEU A 58 -18.77 -6.87 -0.30
C LEU A 58 -19.06 -5.69 -1.23
N LYS A 59 -18.80 -4.46 -0.76
CA LYS A 59 -18.99 -3.23 -1.55
C LYS A 59 -18.13 -3.18 -2.81
N SER A 60 -16.96 -3.84 -2.81
CA SER A 60 -16.03 -3.83 -3.93
C SER A 60 -16.35 -4.85 -5.04
N ILE A 61 -17.23 -5.81 -4.78
CA ILE A 61 -17.54 -6.92 -5.68
C ILE A 61 -19.05 -7.00 -5.87
N PRO A 62 -19.58 -6.48 -7.00
CA PRO A 62 -21.02 -6.56 -7.28
C PRO A 62 -21.54 -7.99 -7.25
N GLY A 63 -22.64 -8.23 -6.53
CA GLY A 63 -23.27 -9.54 -6.44
C GLY A 63 -22.60 -10.52 -5.47
N LEU A 64 -21.55 -10.11 -4.73
CA LEU A 64 -20.84 -11.03 -3.84
C LEU A 64 -21.67 -11.42 -2.63
N GLU A 65 -22.40 -10.47 -2.04
CA GLU A 65 -23.23 -10.73 -0.87
C GLU A 65 -24.32 -11.76 -1.21
N GLU A 66 -25.06 -11.56 -2.31
CA GLU A 66 -26.08 -12.49 -2.77
C GLU A 66 -25.47 -13.87 -3.11
N LYS A 67 -24.25 -13.89 -3.65
CA LYS A 67 -23.55 -15.13 -3.96
C LYS A 67 -23.12 -15.90 -2.71
N LEU A 68 -22.70 -15.19 -1.65
CA LEU A 68 -22.34 -15.81 -0.37
C LEU A 68 -23.59 -16.31 0.36
N MET A 69 -24.66 -15.51 0.39
CA MET A 69 -25.91 -15.86 1.06
C MET A 69 -26.69 -16.96 0.30
N GLY A 70 -26.51 -17.07 -1.00
CA GLY A 70 -27.09 -18.12 -1.85
C GLY A 70 -26.20 -19.36 -2.01
N ALA A 71 -25.08 -19.47 -1.28
CA ALA A 71 -24.22 -20.64 -1.33
C ALA A 71 -24.95 -21.87 -0.74
N ASN A 72 -24.85 -23.02 -1.41
CA ASN A 72 -25.60 -24.22 -1.00
C ASN A 72 -24.84 -25.06 0.02
N SER A 73 -23.54 -24.84 0.17
CA SER A 73 -22.68 -25.58 1.10
C SER A 73 -21.48 -24.75 1.55
N GLU A 74 -20.78 -25.23 2.58
CA GLU A 74 -19.54 -24.61 3.06
C GLU A 74 -18.43 -24.67 1.99
N GLU A 75 -18.40 -25.72 1.16
CA GLU A 75 -17.43 -25.84 0.07
C GLU A 75 -17.59 -24.73 -0.99
N ASP A 76 -18.81 -24.27 -1.25
CA ASP A 76 -19.05 -23.13 -2.16
C ASP A 76 -18.41 -21.85 -1.61
N ILE A 77 -18.59 -21.59 -0.31
CA ILE A 77 -17.99 -20.44 0.39
C ILE A 77 -16.46 -20.54 0.37
N GLN A 78 -15.92 -21.72 0.69
CA GLN A 78 -14.49 -21.98 0.66
C GLN A 78 -13.91 -21.79 -0.76
N SER A 79 -14.63 -22.17 -1.81
CA SER A 79 -14.23 -21.97 -3.20
C SER A 79 -14.17 -20.48 -3.57
N ILE A 80 -15.17 -19.69 -3.16
CA ILE A 80 -15.18 -18.23 -3.36
C ILE A 80 -13.98 -17.58 -2.65
N ALA A 81 -13.77 -17.92 -1.38
CA ALA A 81 -12.65 -17.43 -0.58
C ALA A 81 -11.30 -17.79 -1.22
N ALA A 82 -11.15 -19.03 -1.70
CA ALA A 82 -9.93 -19.50 -2.35
C ALA A 82 -9.64 -18.74 -3.65
N MET A 83 -10.64 -18.44 -4.46
CA MET A 83 -10.46 -17.64 -5.69
C MET A 83 -10.04 -16.20 -5.39
N LEU A 84 -10.68 -15.55 -4.41
CA LEU A 84 -10.31 -14.21 -3.97
C LEU A 84 -8.89 -14.18 -3.39
N GLN A 85 -8.56 -15.15 -2.53
CA GLN A 85 -7.22 -15.30 -1.94
C GLN A 85 -6.16 -15.55 -3.02
N LYS A 86 -6.46 -16.41 -4.01
CA LYS A 86 -5.59 -16.64 -5.18
C LYS A 86 -5.36 -15.34 -5.94
N GLY A 87 -6.40 -14.53 -6.15
CA GLY A 87 -6.28 -13.21 -6.74
C GLY A 87 -5.30 -12.31 -5.98
N ALA A 88 -5.53 -12.11 -4.68
CA ALA A 88 -4.70 -11.26 -3.83
C ALA A 88 -3.22 -11.74 -3.81
N SER A 89 -2.99 -13.03 -3.60
CA SER A 89 -1.65 -13.62 -3.58
C SER A 89 -0.94 -13.51 -4.93
N SER A 90 -1.66 -13.72 -6.05
CA SER A 90 -1.07 -13.59 -7.38
C SER A 90 -0.70 -12.14 -7.70
N ALA A 91 -1.56 -11.17 -7.35
CA ALA A 91 -1.25 -9.75 -7.50
C ALA A 91 0.02 -9.38 -6.73
N ARG A 92 0.12 -9.80 -5.46
CA ARG A 92 1.29 -9.56 -4.63
C ARG A 92 2.57 -10.13 -5.23
N SER A 93 2.52 -11.38 -5.71
CA SER A 93 3.67 -12.03 -6.35
C SER A 93 4.13 -11.28 -7.61
N ASP A 94 3.19 -10.87 -8.46
CA ASP A 94 3.48 -10.08 -9.68
C ASP A 94 4.14 -8.73 -9.33
N ASP A 95 3.57 -8.01 -8.35
CA ASP A 95 4.04 -6.70 -7.93
C ASP A 95 5.45 -6.81 -7.31
N THR A 96 5.64 -7.76 -6.37
CA THR A 96 6.94 -8.07 -5.76
C THR A 96 8.00 -8.40 -6.81
N LYS A 97 7.66 -9.23 -7.82
CA LYS A 97 8.58 -9.58 -8.90
C LYS A 97 8.96 -8.35 -9.72
N SER A 98 7.98 -7.53 -10.09
CA SER A 98 8.20 -6.36 -10.96
C SER A 98 8.95 -5.22 -10.28
N LEU A 99 8.75 -5.01 -8.98
CA LEU A 99 9.43 -3.98 -8.19
C LEU A 99 10.88 -4.34 -7.88
N LYS A 100 11.21 -5.63 -7.85
CA LYS A 100 12.54 -6.12 -7.49
C LYS A 100 13.66 -5.40 -8.26
N SER A 101 13.51 -5.24 -9.58
CA SER A 101 14.50 -4.53 -10.40
C SER A 101 14.25 -3.03 -10.44
N ALA A 102 12.98 -2.62 -10.57
CA ALA A 102 12.60 -1.21 -10.77
C ALA A 102 13.06 -0.30 -9.61
N ILE A 103 12.95 -0.77 -8.37
CA ILE A 103 13.32 0.05 -7.20
C ILE A 103 14.82 0.40 -7.17
N ILE A 104 15.67 -0.45 -7.74
CA ILE A 104 17.11 -0.20 -7.81
C ILE A 104 17.39 0.99 -8.71
N ASP A 105 16.67 1.09 -9.83
CA ASP A 105 16.83 2.20 -10.76
C ASP A 105 16.38 3.55 -10.13
N TRP A 106 15.57 3.52 -9.06
CA TRP A 106 15.05 4.72 -8.39
C TRP A 106 15.92 5.24 -7.25
N ILE A 107 16.74 4.39 -6.64
CA ILE A 107 17.67 4.75 -5.57
C ILE A 107 19.03 5.20 -6.12
N VAL A 108 19.25 5.00 -7.42
CA VAL A 108 20.44 5.45 -8.13
C VAL A 108 20.21 6.91 -8.57
N SER A 109 21.12 7.81 -8.21
CA SER A 109 21.14 9.16 -8.79
C SER A 109 21.39 9.07 -10.31
N PRO A 110 20.69 9.82 -11.17
CA PRO A 110 20.90 9.75 -12.62
C PRO A 110 22.37 9.95 -13.00
N GLY A 111 23.00 8.91 -13.56
CA GLY A 111 24.38 8.94 -14.04
C GLY A 111 25.44 8.45 -13.04
N GLU A 112 25.07 8.12 -11.80
CA GLU A 112 26.00 7.58 -10.79
C GLU A 112 25.83 6.07 -10.63
N PRO A 113 26.89 5.27 -10.48
CA PRO A 113 26.77 3.85 -10.14
C PRO A 113 26.50 3.68 -8.63
N LEU A 114 25.70 2.68 -8.26
CA LEU A 114 25.67 2.19 -6.88
C LEU A 114 27.00 1.49 -6.56
N MET A 115 27.54 1.80 -5.38
CA MET A 115 28.80 1.24 -4.89
C MET A 115 28.58 0.58 -3.53
N PRO A 116 28.75 -0.76 -3.41
CA PRO A 116 28.96 -1.72 -4.50
C PRO A 116 27.71 -1.88 -5.41
N PRO A 117 27.85 -2.34 -6.66
CA PRO A 117 26.69 -2.54 -7.53
C PRO A 117 25.66 -3.52 -6.95
N ILE A 118 24.38 -3.14 -6.94
CA ILE A 118 23.29 -4.02 -6.53
C ILE A 118 22.75 -4.81 -7.72
N SER A 119 22.66 -6.13 -7.58
CA SER A 119 21.99 -6.97 -8.58
C SER A 119 20.50 -6.64 -8.70
N ARG A 120 20.05 -6.41 -9.93
CA ARG A 120 18.62 -6.18 -10.22
C ARG A 120 17.76 -7.43 -10.00
N ASN A 121 18.38 -8.62 -10.09
CA ASN A 121 17.69 -9.92 -10.00
C ASN A 121 17.91 -10.66 -8.67
N ALA A 122 18.79 -10.18 -7.80
CA ALA A 122 19.05 -10.76 -6.48
C ALA A 122 18.93 -9.70 -5.37
N LYS A 123 18.42 -10.11 -4.19
CA LYS A 123 18.25 -9.22 -3.04
C LYS A 123 19.36 -9.36 -1.99
N THR A 124 20.23 -10.37 -2.10
CA THR A 124 21.25 -10.70 -1.09
C THR A 124 22.16 -9.53 -0.73
N GLY A 125 22.50 -8.66 -1.69
CA GLY A 125 23.32 -7.45 -1.46
C GLY A 125 22.52 -6.18 -1.15
N ARG A 126 21.29 -6.29 -0.65
CA ARG A 126 20.42 -5.14 -0.26
C ARG A 126 20.23 -5.09 1.25
N GLY A 127 19.25 -4.32 1.71
CA GLY A 127 19.00 -4.15 3.15
C GLY A 127 20.16 -3.45 3.84
N PHE A 128 20.41 -3.84 5.09
CA PHE A 128 21.49 -3.30 5.93
C PHE A 128 22.91 -3.72 5.51
N HIS A 129 23.04 -4.56 4.47
CA HIS A 129 24.34 -4.96 3.89
C HIS A 129 24.84 -3.99 2.81
N HIS A 130 24.08 -2.93 2.51
CA HIS A 130 24.45 -1.93 1.50
C HIS A 130 24.07 -0.53 1.97
N GLU A 131 24.97 0.45 1.82
CA GLU A 131 24.83 1.80 2.36
C GLU A 131 23.52 2.49 1.96
N VAL A 132 23.21 2.53 0.66
CA VAL A 132 21.99 3.22 0.17
C VAL A 132 20.69 2.56 0.66
N THR A 133 20.53 1.24 0.48
CA THR A 133 19.30 0.55 0.93
C THR A 133 19.20 0.48 2.45
N GLY A 134 20.34 0.39 3.14
CA GLY A 134 20.43 0.39 4.59
C GLY A 134 19.99 1.73 5.18
N ALA A 135 20.50 2.84 4.65
CA ALA A 135 20.07 4.19 5.04
C ALA A 135 18.56 4.40 4.83
N LEU A 136 18.02 3.95 3.69
CA LEU A 136 16.58 4.03 3.41
C LEU A 136 15.73 3.17 4.35
N LEU A 137 16.24 2.02 4.78
CA LEU A 137 15.53 1.09 5.66
C LEU A 137 15.79 1.32 7.15
N CYS A 138 16.75 2.19 7.48
CA CYS A 138 17.05 2.55 8.87
C CYS A 138 15.79 3.14 9.51
N PRO A 139 15.39 2.67 10.71
CA PRO A 139 14.34 3.31 11.49
C PRO A 139 14.61 4.81 11.65
N ALA A 140 13.55 5.60 11.55
CA ALA A 140 13.63 7.05 11.57
C ALA A 140 14.24 7.60 12.88
N GLY A 141 14.01 6.91 14.01
CA GLY A 141 14.59 7.25 15.31
C GLY A 141 16.03 6.75 15.53
N LEU A 142 16.69 6.19 14.52
CA LEU A 142 18.07 5.72 14.59
C LEU A 142 18.95 6.45 13.57
N ASP A 143 20.21 6.67 13.94
CA ASP A 143 21.20 7.32 13.08
C ASP A 143 21.98 6.28 12.26
N TRP A 144 21.72 6.22 10.95
CA TRP A 144 22.49 5.36 10.05
C TRP A 144 23.97 5.77 9.94
N THR A 145 24.34 7.00 10.28
CA THR A 145 25.74 7.44 10.26
C THR A 145 26.55 6.90 11.45
N ASP A 146 25.89 6.41 12.49
CA ASP A 146 26.51 5.68 13.59
C ASP A 146 26.94 4.26 13.14
N ALA A 147 28.24 3.97 13.25
CA ALA A 147 28.81 2.69 12.86
C ALA A 147 28.30 1.52 13.71
N GLU A 148 28.05 1.75 15.01
CA GLU A 148 27.57 0.71 15.91
C GLU A 148 26.12 0.33 15.56
N ILE A 149 25.29 1.31 15.24
CA ILE A 149 23.91 1.08 14.77
C ILE A 149 23.93 0.31 13.45
N ARG A 150 24.75 0.71 12.47
CA ARG A 150 24.86 -0.01 11.19
C ARG A 150 25.26 -1.46 11.40
N ASP A 151 26.27 -1.71 12.22
CA ASP A 151 26.78 -3.07 12.45
C ASP A 151 25.74 -3.94 13.18
N LYS A 152 25.07 -3.41 14.21
CA LYS A 152 23.99 -4.14 14.91
C LYS A 152 22.80 -4.46 14.00
N LEU A 153 22.42 -3.54 13.10
CA LEU A 153 21.37 -3.78 12.10
C LEU A 153 21.82 -4.82 11.06
N ARG A 154 23.09 -4.80 10.65
CA ARG A 154 23.65 -5.73 9.67
C ARG A 154 23.77 -7.15 10.22
N THR A 155 24.21 -7.32 11.47
CA THR A 155 24.32 -8.63 12.14
C THR A 155 22.97 -9.17 12.60
N GLY A 156 21.95 -8.31 12.72
CA GLY A 156 20.64 -8.66 13.27
C GLY A 156 20.59 -8.68 14.79
N GLU A 157 21.64 -8.19 15.47
CA GLU A 157 21.62 -7.95 16.92
C GLU A 157 20.55 -6.92 17.30
N LEU A 158 20.37 -5.90 16.47
CA LEU A 158 19.25 -4.96 16.56
C LEU A 158 18.12 -5.41 15.64
N SER A 159 17.12 -6.06 16.21
CA SER A 159 15.87 -6.37 15.51
C SER A 159 15.05 -5.10 15.31
N VAL A 160 14.51 -4.91 14.11
CA VAL A 160 13.67 -3.77 13.74
C VAL A 160 12.22 -4.24 13.58
N PRO A 161 11.36 -4.02 14.59
CA PRO A 161 9.96 -4.40 14.50
C PRO A 161 9.22 -3.56 13.44
N GLY A 162 8.05 -4.04 13.00
CA GLY A 162 7.31 -3.41 11.91
C GLY A 162 6.78 -2.00 12.22
N ASP A 163 6.65 -1.61 13.48
CA ASP A 163 6.25 -0.26 13.90
C ASP A 163 7.41 0.75 13.91
N GLN A 164 8.65 0.28 13.79
CA GLN A 164 9.82 1.14 13.61
C GLN A 164 9.90 1.57 12.14
N TRP A 165 9.22 2.67 11.84
CA TRP A 165 9.09 3.17 10.48
C TRP A 165 10.42 3.65 9.88
N PRO A 166 10.77 3.19 8.67
CA PRO A 166 12.04 3.51 8.04
C PRO A 166 12.02 4.87 7.32
N LEU A 167 13.19 5.49 7.17
CA LEU A 167 13.37 6.79 6.53
C LEU A 167 12.79 6.87 5.11
N PHE A 168 12.73 5.77 4.36
CA PHE A 168 12.14 5.79 3.01
C PHE A 168 10.67 6.21 2.99
N LEU A 169 9.94 6.19 4.10
CA LEU A 169 8.56 6.69 4.16
C LEU A 169 8.49 8.21 4.12
N PHE A 170 9.52 8.90 4.58
CA PHE A 170 9.52 10.34 4.77
C PHE A 170 9.97 11.10 3.53
N ASN A 171 9.37 12.26 3.30
CA ASN A 171 9.76 13.17 2.23
C ASN A 171 11.26 13.51 2.35
N SER A 172 11.97 13.49 1.22
CA SER A 172 13.43 13.66 1.18
C SER A 172 14.24 12.70 2.07
N TYR A 173 13.62 11.62 2.55
CA TYR A 173 14.22 10.63 3.45
C TYR A 173 14.75 11.24 4.76
N ALA A 174 14.08 12.29 5.25
CA ALA A 174 14.45 13.02 6.46
C ALA A 174 13.32 12.96 7.49
N TYR A 175 13.67 12.64 8.73
CA TYR A 175 12.77 12.63 9.88
C TYR A 175 13.01 13.86 10.75
N ASP A 176 11.93 14.43 11.31
CA ASP A 176 11.96 15.63 12.14
C ASP A 176 11.38 15.27 13.52
N ASP A 177 12.23 15.15 14.53
CA ASP A 177 11.81 14.81 15.90
C ASP A 177 10.85 15.84 16.50
N THR A 178 10.84 17.08 15.99
CA THR A 178 9.95 18.14 16.45
C THR A 178 8.60 18.14 15.77
N ASP A 179 8.49 17.46 14.63
CA ASP A 179 7.26 17.30 13.84
C ASP A 179 7.26 15.90 13.18
N PRO A 180 6.96 14.83 13.96
CA PRO A 180 7.12 13.45 13.50
C PRO A 180 6.24 13.05 12.30
N SER A 181 5.13 13.75 12.05
CA SER A 181 4.25 13.48 10.88
C SER A 181 4.74 14.18 9.60
N LYS A 182 5.71 15.09 9.72
CA LYS A 182 6.24 15.88 8.62
C LYS A 182 6.81 15.02 7.51
N GLY A 183 6.15 15.10 6.35
CA GLY A 183 6.59 14.37 5.17
C GLY A 183 6.38 12.86 5.24
N LEU A 184 5.78 12.33 6.31
CA LEU A 184 5.46 10.92 6.45
C LEU A 184 4.57 10.45 5.28
N LEU A 185 4.93 9.29 4.71
CA LEU A 185 4.30 8.68 3.53
C LEU A 185 4.29 9.58 2.27
N LYS A 186 5.20 10.56 2.17
CA LYS A 186 5.30 11.49 1.01
C LYS A 186 6.61 11.36 0.24
N SER A 187 7.40 10.31 0.47
CA SER A 187 8.67 10.12 -0.23
C SER A 187 8.52 9.83 -1.73
N SER A 188 9.54 10.21 -2.49
CA SER A 188 9.53 10.01 -3.95
C SER A 188 9.53 8.52 -4.33
N ILE A 189 10.27 7.68 -3.61
CA ILE A 189 10.32 6.22 -3.86
C ILE A 189 8.97 5.55 -3.62
N LEU A 190 8.21 6.03 -2.62
CA LEU A 190 6.88 5.51 -2.32
C LEU A 190 5.90 5.88 -3.42
N VAL A 191 5.93 7.13 -3.92
CA VAL A 191 5.11 7.56 -5.06
C VAL A 191 5.46 6.77 -6.33
N LYS A 192 6.75 6.55 -6.61
CA LYS A 192 7.20 5.72 -7.75
C LYS A 192 6.70 4.28 -7.62
N THR A 193 6.78 3.70 -6.42
CA THR A 193 6.26 2.35 -6.12
C THR A 193 4.76 2.27 -6.37
N PHE A 194 3.99 3.24 -5.88
CA PHE A 194 2.56 3.29 -6.12
C PHE A 194 2.24 3.36 -7.63
N LYS A 195 2.88 4.27 -8.37
CA LYS A 195 2.66 4.41 -9.82
C LYS A 195 3.03 3.12 -10.57
N HIS A 196 4.12 2.48 -10.19
CA HIS A 196 4.53 1.21 -10.79
C HIS A 196 3.48 0.11 -10.59
N ILE A 197 2.90 0.01 -9.40
CA ILE A 197 1.83 -0.96 -9.10
C ILE A 197 0.52 -0.58 -9.78
N PHE A 198 0.06 0.66 -9.63
CA PHE A 198 -1.32 1.03 -9.95
C PHE A 198 -1.51 1.64 -11.34
N THR A 199 -0.57 2.43 -11.85
CA THR A 199 -0.78 3.15 -13.12
C THR A 199 -0.12 2.46 -14.30
N SER A 200 1.19 2.24 -14.26
CA SER A 200 1.95 1.44 -15.24
C SER A 200 3.43 1.59 -14.91
N PRO A 201 4.27 0.55 -15.06
CA PRO A 201 5.72 0.67 -14.98
C PRO A 201 6.29 1.78 -15.88
N SER A 202 5.71 1.99 -17.08
CA SER A 202 6.17 3.04 -18.01
C SER A 202 5.77 4.47 -17.62
N SER A 203 4.86 4.63 -16.66
CA SER A 203 4.37 5.95 -16.21
C SER A 203 5.21 6.58 -15.10
N VAL A 204 6.25 5.89 -14.63
CA VAL A 204 7.14 6.38 -13.58
C VAL A 204 8.07 7.50 -14.09
N GLU A 205 8.40 7.51 -15.39
CA GLU A 205 9.39 8.45 -15.98
C GLU A 205 8.89 9.31 -17.15
N ARG A 206 7.83 8.94 -17.90
CA ARG A 206 7.34 9.69 -19.10
C ARG A 206 5.83 9.59 -19.31
N GLU A 207 5.27 10.50 -20.12
CA GLU A 207 3.88 10.42 -20.62
C GLU A 207 3.62 9.02 -21.21
N ALA A 208 2.56 8.39 -20.71
CA ALA A 208 2.32 6.96 -20.86
C ALA A 208 2.06 6.55 -22.31
N LYS A 209 3.06 5.95 -22.97
CA LYS A 209 2.85 5.01 -24.09
C LYS A 209 2.60 3.61 -23.54
N ALA A 210 1.48 3.41 -22.86
CA ALA A 210 1.13 2.09 -22.32
C ALA A 210 0.34 1.28 -23.36
N THR A 211 0.76 0.03 -23.62
CA THR A 211 0.03 -0.93 -24.47
C THR A 211 -1.11 -1.63 -23.73
N ARG A 212 -1.16 -1.51 -22.39
CA ARG A 212 -2.20 -2.07 -21.51
C ARG A 212 -2.63 -1.05 -20.46
N SER A 213 -3.91 -1.05 -20.10
CA SER A 213 -4.45 -0.21 -19.03
C SER A 213 -3.81 -0.54 -17.67
N GLY A 214 -3.53 0.48 -16.87
CA GLY A 214 -3.06 0.32 -15.48
C GLY A 214 -4.07 -0.35 -14.57
N ASN A 215 -3.59 -0.97 -13.47
CA ASN A 215 -4.45 -1.58 -12.46
C ASN A 215 -5.52 -0.62 -11.92
N ALA A 216 -5.17 0.66 -11.69
CA ALA A 216 -6.09 1.71 -11.29
C ALA A 216 -7.20 1.92 -12.31
N ARG A 217 -6.86 2.01 -13.61
CA ARG A 217 -7.85 2.18 -14.68
C ARG A 217 -8.71 0.92 -14.85
N ILE A 218 -8.10 -0.26 -14.77
CA ILE A 218 -8.79 -1.57 -14.87
C ILE A 218 -9.88 -1.69 -13.81
N HIS A 219 -9.62 -1.21 -12.60
CA HIS A 219 -10.55 -1.29 -11.48
C HIS A 219 -11.31 0.02 -11.20
N GLY A 220 -11.26 0.99 -12.13
CA GLY A 220 -12.03 2.24 -12.01
C GLY A 220 -11.63 3.14 -10.83
N MET A 221 -10.39 3.04 -10.35
CA MET A 221 -9.91 3.88 -9.25
C MET A 221 -9.88 5.36 -9.68
N THR A 222 -10.53 6.20 -8.87
CA THR A 222 -10.55 7.67 -9.00
C THR A 222 -9.70 8.36 -7.93
N GLY A 223 -9.21 7.60 -6.95
CA GLY A 223 -8.36 8.09 -5.89
C GLY A 223 -7.57 6.96 -5.23
N VAL A 224 -6.58 7.35 -4.43
CA VAL A 224 -5.87 6.43 -3.54
C VAL A 224 -6.77 6.02 -2.37
N THR A 225 -6.50 4.85 -1.83
CA THR A 225 -7.07 4.37 -0.56
C THR A 225 -5.96 4.22 0.49
N ARG A 226 -6.32 4.23 1.77
CA ARG A 226 -5.40 3.94 2.87
C ARG A 226 -4.67 2.61 2.66
N GLY A 227 -5.43 1.57 2.33
CA GLY A 227 -4.91 0.24 1.99
C GLY A 227 -3.92 0.23 0.83
N SER A 228 -4.14 1.04 -0.21
CA SER A 228 -3.23 1.13 -1.36
C SER A 228 -1.89 1.81 -1.04
N ILE A 229 -1.88 2.81 -0.16
CA ILE A 229 -0.66 3.47 0.32
C ILE A 229 0.14 2.50 1.21
N ALA A 230 -0.53 1.88 2.19
CA ALA A 230 0.08 0.88 3.06
C ALA A 230 0.67 -0.28 2.25
N TYR A 231 -0.07 -0.78 1.24
CA TYR A 231 0.40 -1.83 0.37
C TYR A 231 1.65 -1.42 -0.43
N ALA A 232 1.66 -0.22 -1.02
CA ALA A 232 2.82 0.30 -1.74
C ALA A 232 4.05 0.43 -0.81
N ALA A 233 3.85 0.91 0.42
CA ALA A 233 4.92 0.99 1.42
C ALA A 233 5.49 -0.38 1.76
N THR A 234 4.62 -1.37 2.02
CA THR A 234 5.05 -2.74 2.33
C THR A 234 5.80 -3.38 1.15
N GLN A 235 5.34 -3.16 -0.08
CA GLN A 235 6.04 -3.63 -1.28
C GLN A 235 7.41 -2.96 -1.46
N ALA A 236 7.52 -1.64 -1.21
CA ALA A 236 8.78 -0.91 -1.29
C ALA A 236 9.78 -1.40 -0.24
N ARG A 237 9.35 -1.51 1.04
CA ARG A 237 10.16 -2.05 2.14
C ARG A 237 10.70 -3.44 1.79
N PHE A 238 9.81 -4.31 1.31
CA PHE A 238 10.23 -5.64 0.90
C PHE A 238 11.25 -5.56 -0.24
N ALA A 239 11.01 -4.78 -1.30
CA ALA A 239 11.93 -4.71 -2.44
C ALA A 239 13.32 -4.13 -2.09
N LEU A 240 13.42 -3.24 -1.10
CA LEU A 240 14.67 -2.70 -0.56
C LEU A 240 15.42 -3.67 0.37
N SER A 241 14.70 -4.58 1.04
CA SER A 241 15.31 -5.53 1.99
C SER A 241 16.17 -6.60 1.30
N SER A 242 16.95 -7.33 2.09
CA SER A 242 17.69 -8.51 1.62
C SER A 242 16.87 -9.81 1.57
N SER A 243 15.70 -9.84 2.21
CA SER A 243 14.91 -11.07 2.37
C SER A 243 14.48 -11.68 1.03
N GLY A 244 14.63 -12.99 0.88
CA GLY A 244 14.23 -13.73 -0.32
C GLY A 244 12.74 -14.07 -0.36
N VAL A 245 12.06 -14.08 0.79
CA VAL A 245 10.69 -14.58 0.93
C VAL A 245 9.83 -13.55 1.64
N PHE A 246 8.68 -13.23 1.04
CA PHE A 246 7.65 -12.44 1.72
C PHE A 246 6.84 -13.41 2.59
N ASN A 247 7.20 -13.55 3.87
CA ASN A 247 6.54 -14.45 4.81
C ASN A 247 5.87 -13.65 5.94
N ARG A 248 4.63 -14.04 6.30
CA ARG A 248 3.87 -13.43 7.40
C ARG A 248 4.49 -13.69 8.78
N ASN A 249 5.23 -14.79 8.92
CA ASN A 249 5.87 -15.19 10.17
C ASN A 249 7.37 -14.85 10.22
N ASP A 250 7.89 -14.10 9.25
CA ASP A 250 9.31 -13.78 9.21
C ASP A 250 9.62 -12.65 10.20
N THR A 251 10.25 -13.01 11.31
CA THR A 251 10.73 -12.07 12.34
C THR A 251 11.80 -11.11 11.80
N ILE A 252 12.45 -11.43 10.67
CA ILE A 252 13.43 -10.57 10.00
C ILE A 252 12.74 -9.53 9.12
N THR A 253 11.56 -9.86 8.57
CA THR A 253 10.74 -8.95 7.77
C THR A 253 9.30 -8.96 8.24
N ASP A 254 9.09 -8.35 9.42
CA ASP A 254 7.80 -8.14 10.08
C ASP A 254 6.83 -7.27 9.24
N SER A 255 6.41 -7.82 8.10
CA SER A 255 5.74 -7.12 7.00
C SER A 255 4.26 -6.93 7.30
N GLU A 256 3.69 -7.82 8.13
CA GLU A 256 2.33 -7.73 8.60
C GLU A 256 2.17 -6.65 9.67
N ARG A 257 3.03 -6.61 10.69
CA ARG A 257 3.03 -5.49 11.65
C ARG A 257 3.39 -4.17 10.99
N PHE A 258 4.31 -4.16 10.03
CA PHE A 258 4.61 -2.95 9.25
C PHE A 258 3.39 -2.46 8.47
N TYR A 259 2.69 -3.36 7.77
CA TYR A 259 1.46 -3.01 7.06
C TYR A 259 0.36 -2.53 8.01
N ASN A 260 0.16 -3.23 9.13
CA ASN A 260 -0.88 -2.92 10.10
C ASN A 260 -0.61 -1.60 10.84
N SER A 261 0.63 -1.33 11.28
CA SER A 261 0.97 -0.06 11.93
C SER A 261 0.73 1.15 11.02
N ILE A 262 1.03 1.06 9.72
CA ILE A 262 0.70 2.12 8.77
C ILE A 262 -0.82 2.28 8.63
N LEU A 263 -1.57 1.18 8.57
CA LEU A 263 -3.03 1.25 8.50
C LEU A 263 -3.64 1.82 9.77
N GLU A 264 -3.14 1.44 10.93
CA GLU A 264 -3.57 1.95 12.24
C GLU A 264 -3.43 3.48 12.26
N TYR A 265 -2.25 4.01 11.90
CA TYR A 265 -2.05 5.46 11.76
C TYR A 265 -2.99 6.10 10.74
N LEU A 266 -3.18 5.48 9.57
CA LEU A 266 -4.06 6.02 8.54
C LEU A 266 -5.55 5.96 8.93
N GLU A 267 -5.93 5.09 9.85
CA GLU A 267 -7.31 4.88 10.32
C GLU A 267 -7.59 5.53 11.68
N ASP A 268 -6.56 6.11 12.32
CA ASP A 268 -6.66 6.77 13.62
C ASP A 268 -7.57 8.00 13.53
N PRO A 269 -8.65 8.06 14.33
CA PRO A 269 -9.52 9.23 14.41
C PRO A 269 -8.79 10.51 14.82
N ASP A 270 -7.77 10.41 15.67
CA ASP A 270 -7.04 11.58 16.18
C ASP A 270 -6.14 12.19 15.09
N GLU A 271 -5.70 11.38 14.12
CA GLU A 271 -4.87 11.79 12.99
C GLU A 271 -5.70 12.14 11.73
N ALA A 272 -7.03 12.19 11.85
CA ALA A 272 -7.93 12.26 10.69
C ALA A 272 -7.67 13.48 9.79
N ASP A 273 -7.35 14.65 10.36
CA ASP A 273 -7.10 15.88 9.59
C ASP A 273 -5.79 15.81 8.79
N ASP A 274 -4.73 15.29 9.41
CA ASP A 274 -3.43 15.08 8.77
C ASP A 274 -3.50 14.00 7.71
N VAL A 275 -4.21 12.90 7.98
CA VAL A 275 -4.48 11.84 7.02
C VAL A 275 -5.32 12.37 5.85
N ASN A 276 -6.35 13.18 6.08
CA ASN A 276 -7.15 13.77 5.01
C ASN A 276 -6.29 14.67 4.10
N THR A 277 -5.38 15.44 4.69
CA THR A 277 -4.40 16.27 3.97
C THR A 277 -3.44 15.41 3.16
N LEU A 278 -2.94 14.31 3.74
CA LEU A 278 -2.10 13.32 3.06
C LEU A 278 -2.82 12.68 1.87
N MET A 279 -4.06 12.24 2.05
CA MET A 279 -4.89 11.63 1.00
C MET A 279 -5.14 12.62 -0.16
N ALA A 280 -5.43 13.88 0.16
CA ALA A 280 -5.59 14.95 -0.83
C ALA A 280 -4.26 15.25 -1.57
N TRP A 281 -3.12 15.17 -0.89
CA TRP A 281 -1.82 15.28 -1.52
C TRP A 281 -1.56 14.12 -2.49
N TRP A 282 -1.80 12.88 -2.06
CA TRP A 282 -1.62 11.68 -2.89
C TRP A 282 -2.48 11.72 -4.15
N ASN A 283 -3.76 12.06 -4.01
CA ASN A 283 -4.66 12.19 -5.17
C ASN A 283 -4.16 13.22 -6.19
N ARG A 284 -3.53 14.31 -5.75
CA ARG A 284 -2.87 15.27 -6.66
C ARG A 284 -1.66 14.67 -7.39
N GLN A 285 -0.92 13.75 -6.76
CA GLN A 285 0.27 13.13 -7.35
C GLN A 285 -0.04 12.04 -8.38
N VAL A 286 -1.11 11.26 -8.16
CA VAL A 286 -1.39 10.05 -8.94
C VAL A 286 -2.72 10.09 -9.71
N PHE A 287 -3.70 10.90 -9.28
CA PHE A 287 -5.02 11.04 -9.89
C PHE A 287 -5.38 12.50 -10.20
N PRO A 288 -4.50 13.30 -10.85
CA PRO A 288 -4.70 14.74 -11.01
C PRO A 288 -5.96 15.13 -11.80
N ASN A 289 -6.49 14.22 -12.62
CA ASN A 289 -7.72 14.44 -13.40
C ASN A 289 -9.02 14.29 -12.58
N TYR A 290 -8.95 13.65 -11.41
CA TYR A 290 -10.10 13.44 -10.52
C TYR A 290 -10.13 14.41 -9.35
N VAL A 291 -9.04 15.14 -9.12
CA VAL A 291 -9.04 16.27 -8.20
C VAL A 291 -9.89 17.38 -8.82
N PRO A 292 -10.88 17.95 -8.10
CA PRO A 292 -11.64 19.09 -8.57
C PRO A 292 -10.67 20.23 -8.90
N ASN A 293 -10.34 20.37 -10.17
CA ASN A 293 -9.62 21.51 -10.66
C ASN A 293 -10.59 22.68 -10.59
N SER A 294 -10.59 23.42 -9.48
CA SER A 294 -11.08 24.80 -9.48
C SER A 294 -10.12 25.62 -10.33
N ARG A 295 -10.07 25.37 -11.64
CA ARG A 295 -9.45 26.29 -12.57
C ARG A 295 -10.27 27.56 -12.46
N PRO A 296 -9.73 28.66 -11.90
CA PRO A 296 -10.46 29.90 -11.90
C PRO A 296 -10.82 30.19 -13.34
N VAL A 297 -12.11 30.45 -13.58
CA VAL A 297 -12.62 30.79 -14.90
C VAL A 297 -11.79 31.98 -15.37
N SER A 298 -11.10 31.86 -16.51
CA SER A 298 -10.21 32.92 -16.96
C SER A 298 -11.02 34.22 -17.05
N LYS A 299 -10.47 35.32 -16.51
CA LYS A 299 -11.18 36.60 -16.34
C LYS A 299 -11.82 37.09 -17.65
N ASN A 300 -11.25 36.70 -18.80
CA ASN A 300 -11.70 37.11 -20.13
C ASN A 300 -12.58 36.08 -20.85
N SER A 301 -12.86 34.92 -20.27
CA SER A 301 -13.69 33.91 -20.93
C SER A 301 -15.16 34.34 -21.04
N ALA A 302 -15.84 33.81 -22.06
CA ALA A 302 -17.29 33.94 -22.17
C ALA A 302 -18.01 33.43 -20.91
N LEU A 303 -17.49 32.38 -20.26
CA LEU A 303 -18.04 31.84 -19.02
C LEU A 303 -17.95 32.84 -17.84
N ALA A 304 -16.85 33.59 -17.71
CA ALA A 304 -16.74 34.66 -16.71
C ALA A 304 -17.78 35.75 -16.95
N ARG A 305 -17.96 36.15 -18.22
CA ARG A 305 -18.94 37.17 -18.63
C ARG A 305 -20.39 36.72 -18.43
N ILE A 306 -20.68 35.44 -18.65
CA ILE A 306 -22.01 34.85 -18.42
C ILE A 306 -22.32 34.79 -16.91
N LYS A 307 -21.35 34.38 -16.08
CA LYS A 307 -21.52 34.35 -14.63
C LYS A 307 -21.69 35.74 -14.02
N ALA A 308 -21.03 36.77 -14.55
CA ALA A 308 -21.18 38.15 -14.09
C ALA A 308 -22.53 38.80 -14.44
N LYS A 309 -23.35 38.16 -15.29
CA LYS A 309 -24.71 38.62 -15.63
C LYS A 309 -25.81 38.02 -14.75
N ARG A 310 -25.49 37.04 -13.90
CA ARG A 310 -26.41 36.50 -12.89
C ARG A 310 -26.27 37.29 -11.61
#